data_AF-A0A397BGB0-F1
#
_entry.id   AF-A0A397BGB0-F1
#
_cell.length_a   1.000
_cell.length_b   1.000
_cell.length_c   1.000
_cell.angle_alpha   90.00
_cell.angle_beta   90.00
_cell.angle_gamma   90.00
#
_symmetry.space_group_name_H-M   'P 1'
#
loop_
_entity.id
_entity.type
_entity.pdbx_description
1 polymer ?
#
loop_
_entity_poly.entity_id
_entity_poly.type
_entity_poly.pdbx_seq_one_letter_code
_entity_poly.pdbx_strand_id
1 'polypeptide(L)'
;MSVDDRPRKSEDILAMTEAPIVGSDGKSIRRKQKFGGRRSVWPGALALILGIAGAIGALVYWGTWEHTQMLGRQPDESSLAKAYGSGHTISDGQVVNTTTELPLEVTNPVEYKDMKCAQIDYLSKNNRIYTVSKGKETPLVFKGVNWLGLEGWDHVITGLWDGPRDGNSFYRIASFLSSNGFNAVRFPLDIDSAARNIPIKTNFNTNSQRALASVKTYVDLITRLTEGLGQFKIAVVLDFNTRSKATDLNSTDQSVISLDQRPSSDGSTGNGWENVNVRYAEYEKAIANLATALCNEVHWNVVGLDIKDAPAGDAGQWDGEEKTSWQMFASKVGAAVVKACPTWLVFAQGLTGKTKFGTGDDTKSVADWPGSSLREALTSPINVGKANKLVYAPPFWSPSMYPAPYFFKSSTGGSLLTKWTGFTAQADMDTNVGDAMKAIFGDLLNKQSAAVVLSSFGGLFGTEDLDKGNVSTMAITAIVNQMTLSQKPLSGGFWWSLNPDNRWPHPAPDSPVSVASGLLDPTWRKGNLEALRATKLMDAIPGLAFLPCDPR
;
A
#
# COMPACT_ATOMS: atom_id res chain seq x y z
N MET A 1 -26.81 90.95 -4.28
CA MET A 1 -25.90 91.71 -5.17
C MET A 1 -24.48 91.35 -4.78
N SER A 2 -23.56 91.33 -5.74
CA SER A 2 -22.11 91.08 -5.59
C SER A 2 -21.45 91.85 -4.42
N VAL A 3 -20.15 91.58 -4.22
CA VAL A 3 -19.13 92.43 -3.55
C VAL A 3 -18.86 92.06 -2.08
N ASP A 4 -17.62 91.69 -1.74
CA ASP A 4 -16.54 92.62 -1.35
C ASP A 4 -15.40 91.86 -0.65
N ASP A 5 -14.17 92.05 -1.11
CA ASP A 5 -12.96 91.48 -0.51
C ASP A 5 -12.34 92.56 0.41
N ARG A 6 -12.40 92.33 1.73
CA ARG A 6 -11.75 93.20 2.74
C ARG A 6 -11.05 92.36 3.81
N PRO A 7 -9.83 92.75 4.23
CA PRO A 7 -8.98 91.94 5.10
C PRO A 7 -9.42 91.99 6.58
N ARG A 8 -9.24 90.86 7.27
CA ARG A 8 -9.57 90.66 8.70
C ARG A 8 -8.65 91.51 9.60
N LYS A 9 -9.26 92.24 10.54
CA LYS A 9 -8.57 92.96 11.63
C LYS A 9 -7.98 91.98 12.64
N SER A 10 -6.70 92.15 12.98
CA SER A 10 -6.08 91.59 14.18
C SER A 10 -6.62 92.32 15.42
N GLU A 11 -7.01 91.56 16.43
CA GLU A 11 -7.37 92.11 17.73
C GLU A 11 -6.10 92.53 18.48
N ASP A 12 -5.97 93.83 18.70
CA ASP A 12 -4.94 94.44 19.55
C ASP A 12 -5.16 94.02 21.01
N ILE A 13 -4.20 93.30 21.57
CA ILE A 13 -4.10 93.09 23.02
C ILE A 13 -3.42 94.33 23.60
N LEU A 14 -4.24 95.21 24.20
CA LEU A 14 -3.82 96.35 24.99
C LEU A 14 -2.96 95.88 26.18
N ALA A 15 -1.66 96.18 26.15
CA ALA A 15 -0.78 96.05 27.31
C ALA A 15 -1.07 97.19 28.29
N MET A 16 -1.79 96.89 29.38
CA MET A 16 -1.90 97.81 30.51
C MET A 16 -0.56 97.86 31.26
N THR A 17 0.06 99.03 31.27
CA THR A 17 1.20 99.38 32.12
C THR A 17 0.71 99.70 33.54
N GLU A 18 0.70 98.72 34.42
CA GLU A 18 0.71 98.95 35.88
C GLU A 18 1.97 98.34 36.50
N ALA A 19 2.74 99.15 37.21
CA ALA A 19 3.97 98.75 37.88
C ALA A 19 3.65 97.83 39.09
N PRO A 20 4.49 96.81 39.36
CA PRO A 20 4.21 95.84 40.42
C PRO A 20 4.44 96.43 41.82
N ILE A 21 3.51 96.18 42.74
CA ILE A 21 3.61 96.56 44.15
C ILE A 21 4.63 95.63 44.86
N VAL A 22 5.66 96.23 45.46
CA VAL A 22 6.74 95.55 46.21
C VAL A 22 6.44 95.65 47.71
N GLY A 23 6.52 94.52 48.42
CA GLY A 23 6.36 94.48 49.88
C GLY A 23 7.59 95.01 50.63
N SER A 24 7.44 95.33 51.92
CA SER A 24 8.49 95.96 52.76
C SER A 24 9.74 95.09 53.02
N ASP A 25 9.82 93.89 52.47
CA ASP A 25 10.97 92.98 52.48
C ASP A 25 11.64 92.84 51.10
N GLY A 26 11.25 93.67 50.11
CA GLY A 26 11.90 93.75 48.80
C GLY A 26 11.63 92.58 47.86
N LYS A 27 10.65 91.71 48.15
CA LYS A 27 10.27 90.58 47.28
C LYS A 27 8.95 90.85 46.54
N SER A 28 8.86 90.42 45.28
CA SER A 28 7.65 90.54 44.47
C SER A 28 6.52 89.66 45.02
N ILE A 29 5.35 90.25 45.30
CA ILE A 29 4.16 89.50 45.73
C ILE A 29 3.58 88.77 44.50
N ARG A 30 3.91 87.48 44.33
CA ARG A 30 3.21 86.63 43.35
C ARG A 30 1.79 86.37 43.83
N ARG A 31 0.77 86.93 43.16
CA ARG A 31 -0.62 86.47 43.32
C ARG A 31 -0.67 84.97 42.97
N LYS A 32 -1.01 84.13 43.94
CA LYS A 32 -1.43 82.75 43.67
C LYS A 32 -2.74 82.80 42.89
N GLN A 33 -2.65 82.69 41.56
CA GLN A 33 -3.82 82.48 40.72
C GLN A 33 -4.38 81.08 41.04
N LYS A 34 -5.54 81.02 41.72
CA LYS A 34 -6.31 79.77 41.82
C LYS A 34 -6.85 79.45 40.42
N PHE A 35 -6.22 78.51 39.73
CA PHE A 35 -6.83 77.87 38.56
C PHE A 35 -8.00 77.02 39.05
N GLY A 36 -9.22 77.53 38.92
CA GLY A 36 -10.42 76.72 38.99
C GLY A 36 -10.41 75.76 37.81
N GLY A 37 -10.00 74.52 38.05
CA GLY A 37 -10.00 73.45 37.06
C GLY A 37 -11.43 73.13 36.62
N ARG A 38 -11.95 73.87 35.66
CA ARG A 38 -13.13 73.44 34.90
C ARG A 38 -12.64 72.24 34.08
N ARG A 39 -13.01 71.02 34.49
CA ARG A 39 -12.84 69.83 33.65
C ARG A 39 -13.55 70.13 32.33
N SER A 40 -12.77 70.49 31.31
CA SER A 40 -13.22 70.59 29.93
C SER A 40 -13.50 69.16 29.48
N VAL A 41 -14.71 68.69 29.74
CA VAL A 41 -15.20 67.44 29.15
C VAL A 41 -15.47 67.82 27.70
N TRP A 42 -14.50 67.57 26.82
CA TRP A 42 -14.64 67.79 25.38
C TRP A 42 -15.89 67.01 24.91
N PRO A 43 -16.97 67.65 24.46
CA PRO A 43 -18.17 66.94 24.00
C PRO A 43 -17.84 65.96 22.86
N GLY A 44 -16.80 66.28 22.08
CA GLY A 44 -16.26 65.41 21.03
C GLY A 44 -15.57 64.14 21.53
N ALA A 45 -15.05 64.09 22.76
CA ALA A 45 -14.40 62.88 23.29
C ALA A 45 -15.41 61.78 23.61
N LEU A 46 -16.58 62.14 24.16
CA LEU A 46 -17.68 61.19 24.37
C LEU A 46 -18.24 60.72 23.02
N ALA A 47 -18.42 61.63 22.06
CA ALA A 47 -18.87 61.29 20.71
C ALA A 47 -17.87 60.37 19.98
N LEU A 48 -16.57 60.60 20.15
CA LEU A 48 -15.52 59.73 19.60
C LEU A 48 -15.54 58.34 20.25
N ILE A 49 -15.66 58.26 21.57
CA ILE A 49 -15.74 56.97 22.29
C ILE A 49 -16.99 56.20 21.88
N LEU A 50 -18.15 56.88 21.80
CA LEU A 50 -19.39 56.26 21.35
C LEU A 50 -19.33 55.86 19.87
N GLY A 51 -18.67 56.65 19.03
CA GLY A 51 -18.43 56.33 17.62
C GLY A 51 -17.52 55.11 17.44
N ILE A 52 -16.44 55.03 18.21
CA ILE A 52 -15.53 53.86 18.24
C ILE A 52 -16.27 52.63 18.78
N ALA A 53 -17.00 52.76 19.88
CA ALA A 53 -17.79 51.66 20.45
C ALA A 53 -18.88 51.17 19.49
N GLY A 54 -19.56 52.11 18.79
CA GLY A 54 -20.54 51.80 17.76
C GLY A 54 -19.90 51.11 16.55
N ALA A 55 -18.73 51.56 16.10
CA ALA A 55 -17.98 50.93 15.01
C ALA A 55 -17.50 49.51 15.36
N ILE A 56 -16.97 49.32 16.58
CA ILE A 56 -16.59 47.99 17.08
C ILE A 56 -17.82 47.09 17.19
N GLY A 57 -18.92 47.59 17.75
CA GLY A 57 -20.18 46.84 17.85
C GLY A 57 -20.72 46.44 16.48
N ALA A 58 -20.67 47.34 15.50
CA ALA A 58 -21.08 47.06 14.13
C ALA A 58 -20.17 46.02 13.45
N LEU A 59 -18.84 46.11 13.61
CA LEU A 59 -17.91 45.13 13.06
C LEU A 59 -18.11 43.73 13.67
N VAL A 60 -18.33 43.65 14.98
CA VAL A 60 -18.61 42.37 15.65
C VAL A 60 -19.96 41.79 15.22
N TYR A 61 -21.00 42.62 15.12
CA TYR A 61 -22.32 42.19 14.70
C TYR A 61 -22.33 41.70 13.24
N TRP A 62 -21.78 42.50 12.32
CA TRP A 62 -21.71 42.13 10.90
C TRP A 62 -20.75 40.96 10.68
N GLY A 63 -19.64 40.90 11.43
CA GLY A 63 -18.72 39.77 11.39
C GLY A 63 -19.37 38.47 11.86
N THR A 64 -20.14 38.49 12.95
CA THR A 64 -20.86 37.29 13.42
C THR A 64 -22.04 36.93 12.50
N TRP A 65 -22.74 37.91 11.94
CA TRP A 65 -23.79 37.68 10.95
C TRP A 65 -23.24 37.01 9.69
N GLU A 66 -22.19 37.57 9.07
CA GLU A 66 -21.54 36.97 7.88
C GLU A 66 -20.96 35.59 8.19
N HIS A 67 -20.37 35.39 9.37
CA HIS A 67 -19.89 34.07 9.78
C HIS A 67 -21.03 33.04 9.88
N THR A 68 -22.16 33.43 10.45
CA THR A 68 -23.34 32.56 10.56
C THR A 68 -23.97 32.28 9.19
N GLN A 69 -24.02 33.30 8.31
CA GLN A 69 -24.44 33.13 6.91
C GLN A 69 -23.49 32.22 6.13
N MET A 70 -22.18 32.31 6.37
CA MET A 70 -21.17 31.44 5.76
C MET A 70 -21.33 29.98 6.21
N LEU A 71 -21.54 29.74 7.52
CA LEU A 71 -21.85 28.41 8.06
C LEU A 71 -23.15 27.85 7.46
N GLY A 72 -24.18 28.68 7.30
CA GLY A 72 -25.44 28.28 6.65
C GLY A 72 -25.34 28.02 5.15
N ARG A 73 -24.27 28.47 4.48
CA ARG A 73 -23.97 28.20 3.06
C ARG A 73 -23.01 27.02 2.86
N GLN A 74 -22.46 26.45 3.92
CA GLN A 74 -21.64 25.24 3.78
C GLN A 74 -22.54 24.09 3.29
N PRO A 75 -22.14 23.38 2.23
CA PRO A 75 -22.90 22.23 1.76
C PRO A 75 -23.00 21.19 2.86
N ASP A 76 -24.20 20.64 3.07
CA ASP A 76 -24.41 19.54 4.00
C ASP A 76 -23.60 18.29 3.59
N GLU A 77 -23.43 17.35 4.52
CA GLU A 77 -22.64 16.14 4.26
C GLU A 77 -23.17 15.34 3.06
N SER A 78 -24.49 15.34 2.84
CA SER A 78 -25.11 14.61 1.72
C SER A 78 -24.77 15.25 0.37
N SER A 79 -24.67 16.57 0.32
CA SER A 79 -24.30 17.35 -0.86
C SER A 79 -22.82 17.20 -1.17
N LEU A 80 -21.98 17.19 -0.12
CA LEU A 80 -20.55 16.87 -0.25
C LEU A 80 -20.33 15.42 -0.69
N ALA A 81 -21.09 14.46 -0.14
CA ALA A 81 -21.02 13.05 -0.53
C ALA A 81 -21.43 12.84 -1.98
N LYS A 82 -22.42 13.58 -2.50
CA LYS A 82 -22.75 13.56 -3.93
C LYS A 82 -21.66 14.19 -4.80
N ALA A 83 -21.02 15.27 -4.34
CA ALA A 83 -19.99 15.97 -5.10
C ALA A 83 -18.66 15.19 -5.17
N TYR A 84 -18.27 14.55 -4.07
CA TYR A 84 -16.99 13.86 -3.96
C TYR A 84 -17.12 12.34 -4.10
N GLY A 85 -18.30 11.77 -3.85
CA GLY A 85 -18.55 10.34 -3.96
C GLY A 85 -17.74 9.50 -2.96
N SER A 86 -18.12 8.23 -2.87
CA SER A 86 -17.36 7.17 -2.17
C SER A 86 -16.98 6.03 -3.10
N GLY A 87 -17.07 6.24 -4.42
CA GLY A 87 -17.00 5.19 -5.44
C GLY A 87 -18.26 4.33 -5.50
N HIS A 88 -18.14 3.17 -6.15
CA HIS A 88 -19.25 2.25 -6.40
C HIS A 88 -19.19 1.05 -5.44
N THR A 89 -20.34 0.62 -4.91
CA THR A 89 -20.39 -0.62 -4.13
C THR A 89 -19.87 -1.80 -4.96
N ILE A 90 -18.95 -2.58 -4.37
CA ILE A 90 -18.47 -3.81 -4.98
C ILE A 90 -19.41 -4.93 -4.56
N SER A 91 -20.13 -5.52 -5.53
CA SER A 91 -20.98 -6.67 -5.28
C SER A 91 -20.16 -7.95 -5.20
N ASP A 92 -20.26 -8.71 -4.12
CA ASP A 92 -19.42 -9.91 -3.88
C ASP A 92 -20.26 -11.16 -3.54
N GLY A 93 -21.57 -11.09 -3.75
CA GLY A 93 -22.52 -12.15 -3.43
C GLY A 93 -22.90 -12.22 -1.95
N GLN A 94 -22.33 -11.36 -1.09
CA GLN A 94 -22.81 -11.22 0.29
C GLN A 94 -24.01 -10.26 0.35
N VAL A 95 -24.98 -10.56 1.22
CA VAL A 95 -26.12 -9.67 1.47
C VAL A 95 -25.65 -8.56 2.41
N VAL A 96 -25.47 -7.35 1.87
CA VAL A 96 -25.09 -6.19 2.67
C VAL A 96 -26.34 -5.59 3.33
N ASN A 97 -26.51 -5.83 4.63
CA ASN A 97 -27.63 -5.32 5.45
C ASN A 97 -27.36 -3.92 6.06
N THR A 98 -26.64 -3.03 5.37
CA THR A 98 -26.41 -1.66 5.87
C THR A 98 -27.21 -0.65 5.06
N THR A 99 -28.21 -0.05 5.71
CA THR A 99 -29.09 1.00 5.17
C THR A 99 -28.61 2.43 5.46
N THR A 100 -27.50 2.61 6.19
CA THR A 100 -26.99 3.94 6.55
C THR A 100 -25.72 4.26 5.76
N GLU A 101 -25.76 5.34 5.00
CA GLU A 101 -24.60 5.89 4.29
C GLU A 101 -23.57 6.39 5.30
N LEU A 102 -22.31 5.94 5.15
CA LEU A 102 -21.23 6.33 6.05
C LEU A 102 -20.77 7.78 5.75
N PRO A 103 -20.28 8.52 6.76
CA PRO A 103 -19.79 9.88 6.57
C PRO A 103 -18.69 9.99 5.51
N LEU A 104 -18.60 11.14 4.84
CA LEU A 104 -17.58 11.40 3.81
C LEU A 104 -16.16 11.33 4.37
N GLU A 105 -15.96 11.72 5.63
CA GLU A 105 -14.67 11.61 6.33
C GLU A 105 -14.17 10.16 6.48
N VAL A 106 -15.08 9.17 6.46
CA VAL A 106 -14.73 7.75 6.50
C VAL A 106 -14.48 7.23 5.09
N THR A 107 -15.39 7.55 4.18
CA THR A 107 -15.42 6.94 2.85
C THR A 107 -14.50 7.63 1.82
N ASN A 108 -14.18 8.90 2.03
CA ASN A 108 -13.33 9.71 1.16
C ASN A 108 -12.70 10.90 1.94
N PRO A 109 -11.85 10.61 2.93
CA PRO A 109 -11.17 11.65 3.72
C PRO A 109 -10.27 12.54 2.85
N VAL A 110 -9.98 13.75 3.31
CA VAL A 110 -8.85 14.56 2.79
C VAL A 110 -7.51 14.06 3.35
N GLU A 111 -7.54 13.48 4.55
CA GLU A 111 -6.41 12.92 5.26
C GLU A 111 -6.79 11.65 6.01
N TYR A 112 -6.01 10.58 5.85
CA TYR A 112 -6.21 9.38 6.67
C TYR A 112 -5.81 9.70 8.11
N LYS A 113 -6.70 9.34 9.03
CA LYS A 113 -6.49 9.60 10.45
C LYS A 113 -5.39 8.69 10.99
N ASP A 114 -4.41 9.25 11.68
CA ASP A 114 -3.47 8.46 12.47
C ASP A 114 -4.26 7.67 13.53
N MET A 115 -4.25 6.34 13.40
CA MET A 115 -4.97 5.44 14.31
C MET A 115 -4.35 5.36 15.71
N LYS A 116 -3.19 5.99 15.91
CA LYS A 116 -2.44 5.94 17.17
C LYS A 116 -2.15 4.49 17.58
N CYS A 117 -1.73 3.67 16.61
CA CYS A 117 -1.25 2.31 16.88
C CYS A 117 0.25 2.33 17.22
N ALA A 118 0.65 1.51 18.19
CA ALA A 118 2.04 1.28 18.50
C ALA A 118 2.74 0.62 17.32
N GLN A 119 4.02 0.98 17.11
CA GLN A 119 4.84 0.31 16.12
C GLN A 119 4.95 -1.18 16.43
N ILE A 120 4.69 -2.01 15.42
CA ILE A 120 4.85 -3.47 15.53
C ILE A 120 6.28 -3.84 15.12
N ASP A 121 6.91 -4.71 15.91
CA ASP A 121 8.10 -5.45 15.50
C ASP A 121 7.67 -6.82 14.98
N TYR A 122 8.16 -7.22 13.80
CA TYR A 122 7.77 -8.47 13.16
C TYR A 122 8.90 -9.49 13.24
N LEU A 123 8.61 -10.71 13.69
CA LEU A 123 9.60 -11.78 13.85
C LEU A 123 9.19 -13.02 13.07
N SER A 124 10.15 -13.65 12.41
CA SER A 124 10.02 -14.91 11.69
C SER A 124 10.82 -16.00 12.40
N LYS A 125 10.14 -16.91 13.09
CA LYS A 125 10.76 -17.98 13.88
C LYS A 125 9.83 -19.18 14.00
N ASN A 126 10.38 -20.36 14.22
CA ASN A 126 9.60 -21.60 14.38
C ASN A 126 8.60 -21.83 13.22
N ASN A 127 9.01 -21.51 11.99
CA ASN A 127 8.18 -21.59 10.79
C ASN A 127 6.90 -20.73 10.85
N ARG A 128 6.92 -19.64 11.63
CA ARG A 128 5.79 -18.72 11.77
C ARG A 128 6.24 -17.27 11.83
N ILE A 129 5.34 -16.39 11.44
CA ILE A 129 5.49 -14.96 11.64
C ILE A 129 4.76 -14.56 12.93
N TYR A 130 5.34 -13.65 13.68
CA TYR A 130 4.80 -13.08 14.90
C TYR A 130 4.82 -11.56 14.81
N THR A 131 3.74 -10.93 15.22
CA THR A 131 3.73 -9.53 15.62
C THR A 131 4.19 -9.43 17.07
N VAL A 132 5.02 -8.44 17.38
CA VAL A 132 5.43 -8.09 18.73
C VAL A 132 5.01 -6.66 18.97
N SER A 133 3.99 -6.50 19.82
CA SER A 133 3.47 -5.20 20.23
C SER A 133 3.35 -5.19 21.74
N LYS A 134 3.90 -4.16 22.40
CA LYS A 134 3.95 -4.03 23.87
C LYS A 134 4.45 -5.28 24.59
N GLY A 135 5.44 -5.98 24.00
CA GLY A 135 6.02 -7.20 24.55
C GLY A 135 5.16 -8.46 24.40
N LYS A 136 3.99 -8.38 23.76
CA LYS A 136 3.13 -9.53 23.46
C LYS A 136 3.40 -10.03 22.05
N GLU A 137 3.78 -11.30 21.94
CA GLU A 137 3.91 -11.99 20.66
C GLU A 137 2.56 -12.59 20.25
N THR A 138 2.08 -12.26 19.04
CA THR A 138 0.86 -12.84 18.47
C THR A 138 1.17 -13.40 17.07
N PRO A 139 0.82 -14.66 16.75
CA PRO A 139 1.02 -15.22 15.42
C PRO A 139 0.36 -14.36 14.33
N LEU A 140 1.03 -14.25 13.19
CA LEU A 140 0.52 -13.61 11.98
C LEU A 140 0.62 -14.62 10.82
N VAL A 141 -0.48 -14.75 10.11
CA VAL A 141 -0.58 -15.53 8.86
C VAL A 141 -1.28 -14.65 7.83
N PHE A 142 -1.01 -14.90 6.55
CA PHE A 142 -1.52 -14.06 5.48
C PHE A 142 -2.64 -14.74 4.69
N LYS A 143 -3.85 -14.16 4.77
CA LYS A 143 -4.81 -14.19 3.66
C LYS A 143 -4.57 -12.93 2.85
N GLY A 144 -3.55 -12.98 1.99
CA GLY A 144 -3.06 -11.84 1.24
C GLY A 144 -3.59 -11.79 -0.19
N VAL A 145 -3.43 -10.63 -0.82
CA VAL A 145 -3.67 -10.43 -2.26
C VAL A 145 -2.55 -9.58 -2.87
N ASN A 146 -2.17 -9.86 -4.13
CA ASN A 146 -1.32 -8.97 -4.91
C ASN A 146 -2.19 -7.90 -5.59
N TRP A 147 -1.87 -6.62 -5.39
CA TRP A 147 -2.54 -5.48 -6.05
C TRP A 147 -1.53 -4.75 -6.93
N LEU A 148 -1.75 -4.85 -8.24
CA LEU A 148 -0.79 -4.49 -9.28
C LEU A 148 -0.94 -3.02 -9.73
N GLY A 149 0.09 -2.53 -10.42
CA GLY A 149 0.11 -1.25 -11.12
C GLY A 149 1.33 -0.38 -10.80
N LEU A 150 1.80 -0.45 -9.54
CA LEU A 150 2.93 0.36 -9.08
C LEU A 150 4.25 -0.05 -9.77
N GLU A 151 4.39 -1.30 -10.16
CA GLU A 151 5.50 -1.86 -10.95
C GLU A 151 5.41 -1.53 -12.45
N GLY A 152 4.24 -1.08 -12.91
CA GLY A 152 3.90 -0.85 -14.31
C GLY A 152 4.29 0.53 -14.83
N TRP A 153 3.90 0.82 -16.08
CA TRP A 153 4.38 1.96 -16.85
C TRP A 153 4.10 3.34 -16.26
N ASP A 154 2.93 3.50 -15.67
CA ASP A 154 2.48 4.78 -15.08
C ASP A 154 2.93 4.93 -13.62
N HIS A 155 3.47 3.86 -13.00
CA HIS A 155 3.94 3.84 -11.61
C HIS A 155 2.85 4.24 -10.61
N VAL A 156 1.62 3.78 -10.86
CA VAL A 156 0.42 4.08 -10.08
C VAL A 156 -0.42 2.82 -9.93
N ILE A 157 -1.02 2.65 -8.76
CA ILE A 157 -1.85 1.49 -8.48
C ILE A 157 -3.09 1.47 -9.41
N THR A 158 -3.45 0.30 -9.91
CA THR A 158 -4.59 0.14 -10.83
C THR A 158 -5.93 0.11 -10.09
N GLY A 159 -7.01 0.44 -10.81
CA GLY A 159 -8.40 0.33 -10.34
C GLY A 159 -8.99 1.63 -9.79
N LEU A 160 -8.18 2.66 -9.54
CA LEU A 160 -8.60 3.87 -8.81
C LEU A 160 -9.21 4.99 -9.67
N TRP A 161 -9.49 4.76 -10.95
CA TRP A 161 -10.01 5.82 -11.83
C TRP A 161 -11.49 6.15 -11.63
N ASP A 162 -12.26 5.30 -10.92
CA ASP A 162 -13.67 5.52 -10.52
C ASP A 162 -14.50 6.24 -11.62
N GLY A 163 -14.47 5.68 -12.83
CA GLY A 163 -15.03 6.30 -14.02
C GLY A 163 -16.53 6.00 -14.17
N PRO A 164 -17.16 6.29 -15.32
CA PRO A 164 -18.55 5.91 -15.54
C PRO A 164 -18.76 4.39 -15.68
N ARG A 165 -17.79 3.68 -16.25
CA ARG A 165 -17.93 2.26 -16.63
C ARG A 165 -17.21 1.29 -15.71
N ASP A 166 -16.05 1.68 -15.22
CA ASP A 166 -15.13 0.83 -14.50
C ASP A 166 -14.38 1.63 -13.42
N GLY A 167 -13.58 0.92 -12.64
CA GLY A 167 -12.82 1.49 -11.55
C GLY A 167 -13.68 1.75 -10.32
N ASN A 168 -12.99 2.05 -9.24
CA ASN A 168 -13.59 2.27 -7.95
C ASN A 168 -12.74 3.17 -7.06
N SER A 169 -13.29 3.56 -5.91
CA SER A 169 -12.51 4.27 -4.90
C SER A 169 -11.63 3.31 -4.10
N PHE A 170 -10.53 3.85 -3.58
CA PHE A 170 -9.65 3.12 -2.67
C PHE A 170 -10.42 2.55 -1.46
N TYR A 171 -11.33 3.34 -0.88
CA TYR A 171 -12.15 2.91 0.26
C TYR A 171 -12.98 1.66 -0.08
N ARG A 172 -13.62 1.62 -1.26
CA ARG A 172 -14.45 0.49 -1.66
C ARG A 172 -13.64 -0.78 -1.87
N ILE A 173 -12.45 -0.66 -2.46
CA ILE A 173 -11.53 -1.79 -2.63
C ILE A 173 -11.03 -2.28 -1.27
N ALA A 174 -10.54 -1.40 -0.40
CA ALA A 174 -10.05 -1.78 0.92
C ALA A 174 -11.17 -2.38 1.81
N SER A 175 -12.39 -1.83 1.73
CA SER A 175 -13.56 -2.39 2.40
C SER A 175 -13.94 -3.76 1.84
N PHE A 176 -13.90 -3.96 0.51
CA PHE A 176 -14.14 -5.27 -0.11
C PHE A 176 -13.13 -6.32 0.36
N LEU A 177 -11.85 -5.97 0.41
CA LEU A 177 -10.79 -6.85 0.93
C LEU A 177 -11.05 -7.20 2.40
N SER A 178 -11.32 -6.20 3.24
CA SER A 178 -11.61 -6.42 4.67
C SER A 178 -12.86 -7.27 4.90
N SER A 179 -13.96 -7.01 4.19
CA SER A 179 -15.20 -7.78 4.31
C SER A 179 -15.07 -9.23 3.84
N ASN A 180 -14.13 -9.51 2.94
CA ASN A 180 -13.80 -10.85 2.50
C ASN A 180 -12.61 -11.45 3.26
N GLY A 181 -12.20 -10.85 4.39
CA GLY A 181 -11.22 -11.42 5.32
C GLY A 181 -9.76 -11.31 4.88
N PHE A 182 -9.45 -10.59 3.79
CA PHE A 182 -8.06 -10.34 3.40
C PHE A 182 -7.40 -9.42 4.42
N ASN A 183 -6.33 -9.91 5.05
CA ASN A 183 -5.61 -9.18 6.08
C ASN A 183 -4.26 -8.62 5.61
N ALA A 184 -3.90 -8.83 4.34
CA ALA A 184 -2.66 -8.33 3.77
C ALA A 184 -2.77 -7.99 2.29
N VAL A 185 -2.00 -7.00 1.86
CA VAL A 185 -1.78 -6.64 0.46
C VAL A 185 -0.28 -6.65 0.18
N ARG A 186 0.11 -7.28 -0.93
CA ARG A 186 1.46 -7.18 -1.49
C ARG A 186 1.43 -6.20 -2.64
N PHE A 187 2.32 -5.20 -2.60
CA PHE A 187 2.46 -4.16 -3.62
C PHE A 187 3.71 -4.40 -4.45
N PRO A 188 3.59 -4.90 -5.68
CA PRO A 188 4.68 -4.92 -6.66
C PRO A 188 5.11 -3.50 -7.01
N LEU A 189 6.41 -3.23 -6.92
CA LEU A 189 7.04 -1.92 -7.11
C LEU A 189 8.10 -1.97 -8.21
N ASP A 190 8.40 -0.79 -8.78
CA ASP A 190 9.56 -0.55 -9.63
C ASP A 190 10.72 0.03 -8.81
N ILE A 191 11.87 -0.66 -8.80
CA ILE A 191 13.02 -0.34 -7.95
C ILE A 191 13.61 1.03 -8.32
N ASP A 192 13.82 1.30 -9.61
CA ASP A 192 14.39 2.56 -10.10
C ASP A 192 13.49 3.76 -9.73
N SER A 193 12.17 3.60 -9.85
CA SER A 193 11.19 4.62 -9.48
C SER A 193 11.17 4.90 -7.98
N ALA A 194 11.30 3.87 -7.14
CA ALA A 194 11.46 4.01 -5.69
C ALA A 194 12.81 4.66 -5.32
N ALA A 195 13.90 4.29 -6.00
CA ALA A 195 15.24 4.82 -5.76
C ALA A 195 15.35 6.31 -6.11
N ARG A 196 14.77 6.72 -7.24
CA ARG A 196 14.76 8.11 -7.70
C ARG A 196 13.61 8.94 -7.11
N ASN A 197 12.65 8.29 -6.45
CA ASN A 197 11.39 8.85 -5.99
C ASN A 197 10.75 9.78 -7.04
N ILE A 198 10.47 9.21 -8.21
CA ILE A 198 10.07 9.98 -9.38
C ILE A 198 8.74 10.72 -9.17
N PRO A 199 8.50 11.84 -9.88
CA PRO A 199 7.17 12.42 -9.98
C PRO A 199 6.23 11.41 -10.65
N ILE A 200 5.01 11.30 -10.15
CA ILE A 200 3.97 10.48 -10.78
C ILE A 200 2.97 11.35 -11.53
N LYS A 201 2.39 10.78 -12.58
CA LYS A 201 1.21 11.35 -13.24
C LYS A 201 -0.01 10.60 -12.74
N THR A 202 -0.81 11.25 -11.91
CA THR A 202 -2.03 10.66 -11.34
C THR A 202 -3.00 10.28 -12.45
N ASN A 203 -3.45 9.03 -12.46
CA ASN A 203 -4.50 8.52 -13.35
C ASN A 203 -5.76 8.07 -12.57
N PHE A 204 -5.83 8.39 -11.28
CA PHE A 204 -6.95 8.08 -10.39
C PHE A 204 -7.84 9.30 -10.14
N ASN A 205 -9.08 9.05 -9.72
CA ASN A 205 -10.08 10.09 -9.53
C ASN A 205 -9.95 10.78 -8.17
N THR A 206 -9.27 11.92 -8.14
CA THR A 206 -9.04 12.68 -6.91
C THR A 206 -10.31 13.20 -6.24
N ASN A 207 -11.46 13.27 -6.94
CA ASN A 207 -12.71 13.64 -6.30
C ASN A 207 -13.18 12.54 -5.35
N SER A 208 -13.09 11.28 -5.76
CA SER A 208 -13.45 10.10 -4.95
C SER A 208 -12.28 9.50 -4.16
N GLN A 209 -11.09 10.10 -4.26
CA GLN A 209 -9.92 9.82 -3.43
C GLN A 209 -9.18 11.12 -3.05
N ARG A 210 -9.85 12.01 -2.31
CA ARG A 210 -9.27 13.31 -1.92
C ARG A 210 -7.97 13.17 -1.14
N ALA A 211 -7.86 12.10 -0.33
CA ALA A 211 -6.66 11.73 0.38
C ALA A 211 -5.44 11.52 -0.53
N LEU A 212 -5.63 11.19 -1.81
CA LEU A 212 -4.58 11.01 -2.79
C LEU A 212 -4.32 12.27 -3.65
N ALA A 213 -5.14 13.32 -3.52
CA ALA A 213 -5.08 14.50 -4.39
C ALA A 213 -3.78 15.30 -4.27
N SER A 214 -3.10 15.22 -3.12
CA SER A 214 -1.85 15.93 -2.84
C SER A 214 -0.59 15.11 -3.16
N VAL A 215 -0.72 13.85 -3.57
CA VAL A 215 0.40 12.96 -3.87
C VAL A 215 1.14 13.45 -5.12
N LYS A 216 2.47 13.55 -5.03
CA LYS A 216 3.33 14.05 -6.12
C LYS A 216 4.34 13.05 -6.60
N THR A 217 4.88 12.24 -5.69
CA THR A 217 5.96 11.31 -5.99
C THR A 217 5.55 9.85 -5.77
N TYR A 218 6.36 8.94 -6.31
CA TYR A 218 6.10 7.51 -6.24
C TYR A 218 6.06 6.99 -4.80
N VAL A 219 7.01 7.41 -3.96
CA VAL A 219 7.05 7.04 -2.54
C VAL A 219 5.90 7.69 -1.78
N ASP A 220 5.51 8.94 -2.10
CA ASP A 220 4.33 9.57 -1.48
C ASP A 220 3.05 8.77 -1.75
N LEU A 221 2.90 8.21 -2.97
CA LEU A 221 1.74 7.39 -3.31
C LEU A 221 1.70 6.13 -2.46
N ILE A 222 2.82 5.41 -2.38
CA ILE A 222 2.94 4.17 -1.59
C ILE A 222 2.67 4.45 -0.10
N THR A 223 3.24 5.55 0.42
CA THR A 223 3.01 6.08 1.77
C THR A 223 1.51 6.20 2.01
N ARG A 224 0.83 6.93 1.14
CA ARG A 224 -0.57 7.24 1.32
C ARG A 224 -1.50 6.02 1.18
N LEU A 225 -1.23 5.13 0.23
CA LEU A 225 -1.97 3.87 0.09
C LEU A 225 -1.81 2.99 1.33
N THR A 226 -0.61 2.96 1.92
CA THR A 226 -0.31 2.20 3.12
C THR A 226 -1.07 2.74 4.34
N GLU A 227 -1.10 4.06 4.54
CA GLU A 227 -1.92 4.70 5.59
C GLU A 227 -3.40 4.34 5.46
N GLY A 228 -3.91 4.36 4.23
CA GLY A 228 -5.29 4.02 3.89
C GLY A 228 -5.62 2.57 4.23
N LEU A 229 -4.75 1.62 3.89
CA LEU A 229 -4.91 0.20 4.25
C LEU A 229 -4.82 -0.01 5.78
N GLY A 230 -4.04 0.84 6.46
CA GLY A 230 -3.94 0.85 7.92
C GLY A 230 -5.29 1.08 8.60
N GLN A 231 -6.18 1.88 8.01
CA GLN A 231 -7.55 2.09 8.53
C GLN A 231 -8.36 0.79 8.62
N PHE A 232 -8.03 -0.20 7.79
CA PHE A 232 -8.64 -1.52 7.74
C PHE A 232 -7.81 -2.59 8.45
N LYS A 233 -6.71 -2.19 9.12
CA LYS A 233 -5.73 -3.10 9.75
C LYS A 233 -5.15 -4.13 8.77
N ILE A 234 -5.09 -3.77 7.50
CA ILE A 234 -4.52 -4.60 6.43
C ILE A 234 -3.01 -4.39 6.40
N ALA A 235 -2.27 -5.47 6.54
CA ALA A 235 -0.82 -5.52 6.44
C ALA A 235 -0.36 -5.16 5.02
N VAL A 236 0.80 -4.53 4.91
CA VAL A 236 1.45 -4.23 3.63
C VAL A 236 2.80 -4.93 3.54
N VAL A 237 3.00 -5.69 2.47
CA VAL A 237 4.30 -6.19 2.04
C VAL A 237 4.68 -5.47 0.75
N LEU A 238 5.80 -4.74 0.79
CA LEU A 238 6.36 -4.11 -0.40
C LEU A 238 7.09 -5.19 -1.22
N ASP A 239 7.03 -5.13 -2.54
CA ASP A 239 7.69 -6.11 -3.41
C ASP A 239 8.51 -5.42 -4.49
N PHE A 240 9.80 -5.69 -4.55
CA PHE A 240 10.63 -5.27 -5.68
C PHE A 240 10.43 -6.19 -6.89
N ASN A 241 9.46 -5.81 -7.72
CA ASN A 241 9.00 -6.62 -8.84
C ASN A 241 9.78 -6.34 -10.13
N THR A 242 9.64 -5.12 -10.63
CA THR A 242 10.33 -4.61 -11.81
C THR A 242 11.55 -3.80 -11.36
N ARG A 243 12.61 -3.85 -12.15
CA ARG A 243 13.82 -3.09 -11.89
C ARG A 243 13.70 -1.69 -12.45
N SER A 244 13.38 -1.59 -13.74
CA SER A 244 13.23 -0.30 -14.40
C SER A 244 12.32 -0.40 -15.61
N LYS A 245 11.63 0.71 -15.87
CA LYS A 245 10.85 0.94 -17.10
C LYS A 245 11.58 0.60 -18.40
N ALA A 246 12.89 0.86 -18.47
CA ALA A 246 13.66 0.66 -19.69
C ALA A 246 13.99 -0.80 -20.02
N THR A 247 13.86 -1.72 -19.07
CA THR A 247 14.27 -3.14 -19.27
C THR A 247 13.17 -4.14 -18.99
N ASP A 248 12.21 -3.78 -18.13
CA ASP A 248 11.22 -4.71 -17.61
C ASP A 248 9.80 -4.35 -18.09
N LEU A 249 9.63 -3.23 -18.82
CA LEU A 249 8.36 -2.80 -19.39
C LEU A 249 8.45 -2.63 -20.92
N ASN A 250 7.38 -2.98 -21.62
CA ASN A 250 7.29 -2.88 -23.07
C ASN A 250 6.98 -1.44 -23.49
N SER A 251 7.83 -0.84 -24.33
CA SER A 251 7.67 0.55 -24.76
C SER A 251 6.49 0.80 -25.70
N THR A 252 6.00 -0.24 -26.37
CA THR A 252 4.93 -0.16 -27.37
C THR A 252 3.56 -0.29 -26.73
N ASP A 253 3.34 -1.31 -25.91
CA ASP A 253 2.05 -1.59 -25.28
C ASP A 253 1.99 -1.24 -23.79
N GLN A 254 3.11 -0.78 -23.20
CA GLN A 254 3.22 -0.34 -21.81
C GLN A 254 3.01 -1.45 -20.77
N SER A 255 2.95 -2.71 -21.20
CA SER A 255 2.80 -3.86 -20.29
C SER A 255 4.10 -4.21 -19.59
N VAL A 256 3.97 -4.92 -18.48
CA VAL A 256 5.09 -5.57 -17.80
C VAL A 256 5.57 -6.76 -18.65
N ILE A 257 6.86 -6.79 -18.98
CA ILE A 257 7.46 -7.87 -19.77
C ILE A 257 7.44 -9.18 -18.97
N SER A 258 7.15 -10.29 -19.63
CA SER A 258 7.14 -11.62 -19.01
C SER A 258 8.52 -11.99 -18.47
N LEU A 259 8.56 -12.74 -17.37
CA LEU A 259 9.80 -13.02 -16.63
C LEU A 259 10.87 -13.70 -17.49
N ASP A 260 10.45 -14.55 -18.42
CA ASP A 260 11.28 -15.29 -19.37
C ASP A 260 11.76 -14.45 -20.56
N GLN A 261 11.35 -13.18 -20.66
CA GLN A 261 11.77 -12.22 -21.70
C GLN A 261 12.55 -11.04 -21.12
N ARG A 262 12.66 -10.94 -19.79
CA ARG A 262 13.48 -9.92 -19.13
C ARG A 262 14.98 -10.24 -19.27
N PRO A 263 15.89 -9.30 -18.96
CA PRO A 263 17.32 -9.58 -18.88
C PRO A 263 17.73 -10.19 -17.53
N SER A 264 18.53 -11.25 -17.56
CA SER A 264 19.29 -11.82 -16.44
C SER A 264 20.37 -10.84 -15.96
N SER A 265 20.98 -11.10 -14.80
CA SER A 265 21.98 -10.20 -14.19
C SER A 265 23.32 -10.14 -14.92
N ASP A 266 23.61 -11.15 -15.74
CA ASP A 266 24.76 -11.19 -16.66
C ASP A 266 24.44 -10.59 -18.05
N GLY A 267 23.18 -10.20 -18.30
CA GLY A 267 22.71 -9.67 -19.58
C GLY A 267 22.13 -10.71 -20.53
N SER A 268 22.12 -12.00 -20.18
CA SER A 268 21.34 -13.03 -20.90
C SER A 268 19.84 -12.87 -20.67
N THR A 269 19.00 -13.80 -21.12
CA THR A 269 17.55 -13.76 -20.85
C THR A 269 17.22 -14.39 -19.49
N GLY A 270 16.36 -13.74 -18.72
CA GLY A 270 15.91 -14.16 -17.39
C GLY A 270 15.41 -12.98 -16.54
N ASN A 271 14.88 -13.25 -15.36
CA ASN A 271 14.47 -12.21 -14.40
C ASN A 271 15.53 -12.06 -13.30
N GLY A 272 16.71 -11.56 -13.68
CA GLY A 272 17.81 -11.32 -12.73
C GLY A 272 17.51 -10.20 -11.74
N TRP A 273 18.32 -10.07 -10.69
CA TRP A 273 18.15 -9.05 -9.65
C TRP A 273 18.81 -7.71 -10.02
N GLU A 274 19.97 -7.71 -10.68
CA GLU A 274 20.55 -6.48 -11.25
C GLU A 274 20.30 -6.35 -12.75
N ASN A 275 20.36 -5.11 -13.27
CA ASN A 275 20.44 -4.80 -14.70
C ASN A 275 21.33 -3.55 -14.95
N VAL A 276 21.24 -2.94 -16.13
CA VAL A 276 21.99 -1.72 -16.50
C VAL A 276 21.61 -0.49 -15.67
N ASN A 277 20.34 -0.34 -15.29
CA ASN A 277 19.81 0.84 -14.58
C ASN A 277 19.75 0.66 -13.06
N VAL A 278 19.67 -0.58 -12.59
CA VAL A 278 19.50 -0.94 -11.19
C VAL A 278 20.61 -1.88 -10.79
N ARG A 279 21.49 -1.36 -9.95
CA ARG A 279 22.48 -2.12 -9.20
C ARG A 279 22.15 -2.07 -7.73
N TYR A 280 22.95 -2.75 -6.92
CA TYR A 280 22.82 -2.71 -5.47
C TYR A 280 22.66 -1.28 -4.88
N ALA A 281 23.31 -0.26 -5.46
CA ALA A 281 23.17 1.12 -5.01
C ALA A 281 21.73 1.66 -5.13
N GLU A 282 21.01 1.28 -6.18
CA GLU A 282 19.61 1.68 -6.40
C GLU A 282 18.67 0.92 -5.45
N TYR A 283 18.96 -0.36 -5.16
CA TYR A 283 18.28 -1.08 -4.08
C TYR A 283 18.43 -0.36 -2.74
N GLU A 284 19.66 0.05 -2.35
CA GLU A 284 19.89 0.77 -1.10
C GLU A 284 19.14 2.11 -1.05
N LYS A 285 19.13 2.87 -2.15
CA LYS A 285 18.39 4.15 -2.23
C LYS A 285 16.88 3.92 -2.13
N ALA A 286 16.33 2.93 -2.84
CA ALA A 286 14.92 2.59 -2.79
C ALA A 286 14.50 2.18 -1.37
N ILE A 287 15.28 1.31 -0.73
CA ILE A 287 15.08 0.89 0.66
C ILE A 287 15.12 2.10 1.60
N ALA A 288 16.11 2.99 1.46
CA ALA A 288 16.23 4.17 2.30
C ALA A 288 15.04 5.13 2.15
N ASN A 289 14.59 5.40 0.92
CA ASN A 289 13.45 6.26 0.66
C ASN A 289 12.15 5.66 1.25
N LEU A 290 11.91 4.36 1.01
CA LEU A 290 10.74 3.65 1.52
C LEU A 290 10.76 3.61 3.06
N ALA A 291 11.88 3.23 3.68
CA ALA A 291 11.99 3.15 5.13
C ALA A 291 11.86 4.53 5.80
N THR A 292 12.39 5.59 5.19
CA THR A 292 12.22 6.96 5.70
C THR A 292 10.75 7.36 5.74
N ALA A 293 9.98 6.99 4.72
CA ALA A 293 8.55 7.33 4.65
C ALA A 293 7.66 6.40 5.49
N LEU A 294 8.05 5.12 5.64
CA LEU A 294 7.16 4.05 6.11
C LEU A 294 7.61 3.36 7.41
N CYS A 295 8.84 3.53 7.89
CA CYS A 295 9.32 2.93 9.14
C CYS A 295 8.94 3.80 10.35
N ASN A 296 7.64 3.97 10.58
CA ASN A 296 7.12 4.82 11.65
C ASN A 296 5.72 4.37 12.10
N GLU A 297 5.29 4.88 13.26
CA GLU A 297 4.05 4.53 13.96
C GLU A 297 2.75 4.82 13.18
N VAL A 298 2.76 5.70 12.17
CA VAL A 298 1.60 5.93 11.29
C VAL A 298 1.44 4.78 10.29
N HIS A 299 2.57 4.21 9.86
CA HIS A 299 2.68 3.10 8.91
C HIS A 299 2.99 1.77 9.62
N TRP A 300 2.47 1.62 10.84
CA TRP A 300 2.62 0.45 11.70
C TRP A 300 2.21 -0.87 11.01
N ASN A 301 1.42 -0.80 9.93
CA ASN A 301 0.95 -1.94 9.15
C ASN A 301 1.92 -2.41 8.05
N VAL A 302 3.07 -1.76 7.84
CA VAL A 302 4.11 -2.28 6.94
C VAL A 302 4.90 -3.38 7.61
N VAL A 303 4.77 -4.58 7.06
CA VAL A 303 5.42 -5.78 7.60
C VAL A 303 6.86 -5.90 7.13
N GLY A 304 7.13 -5.52 5.88
CA GLY A 304 8.47 -5.64 5.33
C GLY A 304 8.53 -5.55 3.81
N LEU A 305 9.65 -6.03 3.28
CA LEU A 305 10.02 -5.93 1.86
C LEU A 305 10.41 -7.30 1.30
N ASP A 306 9.77 -7.69 0.21
CA ASP A 306 10.23 -8.74 -0.71
C ASP A 306 11.29 -8.16 -1.64
N ILE A 307 12.50 -8.68 -1.50
CA ILE A 307 13.72 -8.06 -2.04
C ILE A 307 13.87 -8.26 -3.54
N LYS A 308 13.21 -9.25 -4.14
CA LYS A 308 13.12 -9.43 -5.59
C LYS A 308 12.05 -10.46 -5.93
N ASP A 309 11.09 -10.05 -6.75
CA ASP A 309 10.08 -10.98 -7.27
C ASP A 309 10.67 -11.95 -8.30
N ALA A 310 10.32 -13.23 -8.15
CA ALA A 310 10.55 -14.33 -9.07
C ALA A 310 11.95 -14.40 -9.74
N PRO A 311 13.07 -14.37 -9.00
CA PRO A 311 14.41 -14.43 -9.59
C PRO A 311 14.59 -15.65 -10.52
N ALA A 312 15.08 -15.40 -11.74
CA ALA A 312 15.25 -16.41 -12.78
C ALA A 312 16.36 -16.06 -13.78
N GLY A 313 16.76 -17.03 -14.58
CA GLY A 313 17.77 -16.88 -15.64
C GLY A 313 18.94 -17.87 -15.47
N ASP A 314 19.58 -18.21 -16.59
CA ASP A 314 20.57 -19.29 -16.66
C ASP A 314 21.87 -18.98 -15.90
N ALA A 315 22.17 -17.69 -15.70
CA ALA A 315 23.39 -17.25 -15.02
C ALA A 315 23.22 -17.08 -13.52
N GLY A 316 21.99 -17.09 -13.00
CA GLY A 316 21.73 -16.99 -11.57
C GLY A 316 21.97 -18.34 -10.88
N GLN A 317 22.88 -18.37 -9.91
CA GLN A 317 23.17 -19.53 -9.07
C GLN A 317 22.91 -19.18 -7.61
N TRP A 318 22.54 -20.16 -6.80
CA TRP A 318 22.31 -19.92 -5.37
C TRP A 318 23.61 -19.44 -4.70
N ASP A 319 24.64 -20.28 -4.77
CA ASP A 319 26.00 -20.04 -4.25
C ASP A 319 27.01 -19.77 -5.38
N GLY A 320 26.63 -18.94 -6.35
CA GLY A 320 27.53 -18.51 -7.42
C GLY A 320 28.67 -17.60 -6.95
N GLU A 321 29.39 -17.00 -7.91
CA GLU A 321 30.43 -16.01 -7.64
C GLU A 321 29.92 -14.58 -7.96
N GLU A 322 30.34 -13.61 -7.16
CA GLU A 322 30.03 -12.18 -7.32
C GLU A 322 28.56 -11.90 -7.72
N LYS A 323 28.32 -11.48 -8.96
CA LYS A 323 27.02 -11.06 -9.53
C LYS A 323 26.08 -12.22 -9.85
N THR A 324 26.57 -13.46 -9.82
CA THR A 324 25.77 -14.66 -10.11
C THR A 324 25.21 -15.31 -8.86
N SER A 325 25.67 -14.93 -7.66
CA SER A 325 25.15 -15.47 -6.40
C SER A 325 23.90 -14.75 -5.93
N TRP A 326 22.77 -15.46 -5.96
CA TRP A 326 21.54 -15.00 -5.35
C TRP A 326 21.67 -14.90 -3.82
N GLN A 327 22.26 -15.92 -3.17
CA GLN A 327 22.38 -15.95 -1.70
C GLN A 327 23.16 -14.74 -1.18
N MET A 328 24.29 -14.39 -1.82
CA MET A 328 25.12 -13.26 -1.39
C MET A 328 24.40 -11.93 -1.65
N PHE A 329 23.79 -11.76 -2.83
CA PHE A 329 23.06 -10.54 -3.15
C PHE A 329 21.86 -10.35 -2.22
N ALA A 330 21.05 -11.40 -2.03
CA ALA A 330 19.88 -11.39 -1.17
C ALA A 330 20.24 -11.10 0.29
N SER A 331 21.32 -11.69 0.79
CA SER A 331 21.85 -11.42 2.14
C SER A 331 22.24 -9.96 2.30
N LYS A 332 22.91 -9.38 1.29
CA LYS A 332 23.34 -7.99 1.27
C LYS A 332 22.15 -7.02 1.26
N VAL A 333 21.18 -7.22 0.36
CA VAL A 333 19.97 -6.39 0.27
C VAL A 333 19.12 -6.54 1.53
N GLY A 334 18.94 -7.77 2.03
CA GLY A 334 18.21 -8.03 3.28
C GLY A 334 18.84 -7.34 4.49
N ALA A 335 20.17 -7.33 4.60
CA ALA A 335 20.86 -6.58 5.65
C ALA A 335 20.62 -5.06 5.54
N ALA A 336 20.55 -4.52 4.31
CA ALA A 336 20.20 -3.12 4.09
C ALA A 336 18.75 -2.79 4.54
N VAL A 337 17.79 -3.69 4.28
CA VAL A 337 16.40 -3.56 4.76
C VAL A 337 16.35 -3.49 6.28
N VAL A 338 16.96 -4.45 6.96
CA VAL A 338 16.93 -4.51 8.43
C VAL A 338 17.67 -3.32 9.06
N LYS A 339 18.74 -2.84 8.42
CA LYS A 339 19.46 -1.64 8.85
C LYS A 339 18.58 -0.39 8.73
N ALA A 340 17.85 -0.26 7.63
CA ALA A 340 16.97 0.89 7.37
C ALA A 340 15.72 0.88 8.27
N CYS A 341 15.12 -0.30 8.48
CA CYS A 341 13.98 -0.48 9.37
C CYS A 341 14.11 -1.78 10.19
N PRO A 342 14.59 -1.70 11.45
CA PRO A 342 14.85 -2.89 12.27
C PRO A 342 13.62 -3.71 12.65
N THR A 343 12.41 -3.16 12.46
CA THR A 343 11.14 -3.83 12.76
C THR A 343 10.61 -4.65 11.58
N TRP A 344 10.99 -4.32 10.35
CA TRP A 344 10.54 -5.02 9.14
C TRP A 344 11.11 -6.43 9.03
N LEU A 345 10.37 -7.29 8.32
CA LEU A 345 10.83 -8.56 7.78
C LEU A 345 11.46 -8.38 6.39
N VAL A 346 12.34 -9.30 6.05
CA VAL A 346 12.89 -9.49 4.71
C VAL A 346 12.26 -10.72 4.13
N PHE A 347 11.45 -10.55 3.08
CA PHE A 347 10.93 -11.66 2.29
C PHE A 347 11.92 -11.93 1.17
N ALA A 348 12.31 -13.18 0.97
CA ALA A 348 13.22 -13.58 -0.09
C ALA A 348 12.69 -14.80 -0.82
N GLN A 349 12.55 -14.69 -2.14
CA GLN A 349 12.20 -15.81 -2.99
C GLN A 349 13.42 -16.69 -3.29
N GLY A 350 13.17 -17.78 -4.01
CA GLY A 350 14.17 -18.71 -4.50
C GLY A 350 14.75 -18.34 -5.86
N LEU A 351 15.26 -19.35 -6.56
CA LEU A 351 15.65 -19.28 -7.98
C LEU A 351 14.75 -20.17 -8.84
N THR A 352 15.05 -20.26 -10.14
CA THR A 352 14.51 -21.31 -11.00
C THR A 352 15.40 -22.55 -10.91
N GLY A 353 14.80 -23.71 -10.66
CA GLY A 353 15.48 -25.00 -10.62
C GLY A 353 14.85 -26.00 -11.58
N LYS A 354 15.27 -27.26 -11.51
CA LYS A 354 14.60 -28.38 -12.20
C LYS A 354 14.38 -29.51 -11.22
N THR A 355 13.12 -29.92 -11.04
CA THR A 355 12.74 -31.03 -10.17
C THR A 355 12.22 -32.19 -11.00
N LYS A 356 12.56 -33.41 -10.59
CA LYS A 356 12.04 -34.64 -11.19
C LYS A 356 10.83 -35.13 -10.41
N PHE A 357 9.76 -35.46 -11.13
CA PHE A 357 8.52 -36.00 -10.58
C PHE A 357 8.17 -37.33 -11.25
N GLY A 358 7.49 -38.22 -10.53
CA GLY A 358 7.18 -39.59 -11.00
C GLY A 358 8.30 -40.59 -10.75
N THR A 359 8.05 -41.87 -11.06
CA THR A 359 8.97 -42.99 -10.78
C THR A 359 9.22 -43.82 -12.02
N GLY A 360 10.44 -44.35 -12.18
CA GLY A 360 10.78 -45.24 -13.29
C GLY A 360 10.76 -44.54 -14.65
N ASP A 361 10.17 -45.18 -15.65
CA ASP A 361 10.10 -44.65 -17.03
C ASP A 361 9.15 -43.44 -17.14
N ASP A 362 8.30 -43.19 -16.15
CA ASP A 362 7.39 -42.03 -16.08
C ASP A 362 8.02 -40.80 -15.40
N THR A 363 9.30 -40.89 -14.98
CA THR A 363 9.98 -39.75 -14.35
C THR A 363 10.16 -38.59 -15.33
N LYS A 364 9.60 -37.42 -15.01
CA LYS A 364 9.68 -36.19 -15.79
C LYS A 364 10.46 -35.11 -15.06
N SER A 365 11.41 -34.50 -15.75
CA SER A 365 12.07 -33.28 -15.26
C SER A 365 11.24 -32.07 -15.66
N VAL A 366 10.88 -31.24 -14.69
CA VAL A 366 10.07 -30.02 -14.89
C VAL A 366 10.86 -28.85 -14.34
N ALA A 367 10.79 -27.69 -14.99
CA ALA A 367 11.31 -26.46 -14.41
C ALA A 367 10.47 -26.11 -13.16
N ASP A 368 11.15 -25.76 -12.08
CA ASP A 368 10.49 -25.18 -10.92
C ASP A 368 9.93 -23.80 -11.32
N TRP A 369 8.92 -23.30 -10.60
CA TRP A 369 8.42 -21.95 -10.85
C TRP A 369 9.56 -20.93 -10.65
N PRO A 370 9.66 -19.87 -11.48
CA PRO A 370 10.57 -18.76 -11.23
C PRO A 370 10.49 -18.27 -9.79
N GLY A 371 11.63 -18.20 -9.09
CA GLY A 371 11.66 -17.83 -7.67
C GLY A 371 11.19 -18.89 -6.67
N SER A 372 10.90 -20.13 -7.05
CA SER A 372 10.39 -21.14 -6.10
C SER A 372 11.43 -22.09 -5.54
N SER A 373 12.55 -22.26 -6.24
CA SER A 373 13.57 -23.23 -5.87
C SER A 373 14.40 -22.75 -4.69
N LEU A 374 14.32 -23.48 -3.57
CA LEU A 374 14.92 -23.10 -2.29
C LEU A 374 15.72 -24.23 -1.63
N ARG A 375 16.10 -25.27 -2.39
CA ARG A 375 16.79 -26.45 -1.86
C ARG A 375 18.12 -26.09 -1.21
N GLU A 376 18.86 -25.23 -1.86
CA GLU A 376 20.20 -24.78 -1.47
C GLU A 376 20.14 -23.85 -0.24
N ALA A 377 18.98 -23.26 0.06
CA ALA A 377 18.74 -22.48 1.27
C ALA A 377 18.91 -23.31 2.57
N LEU A 378 18.83 -24.64 2.49
CA LEU A 378 19.08 -25.51 3.62
C LEU A 378 20.53 -25.56 4.06
N THR A 379 21.45 -25.50 3.10
CA THR A 379 22.90 -25.63 3.31
C THR A 379 23.58 -24.27 3.32
N SER A 380 23.04 -23.31 2.55
CA SER A 380 23.51 -21.93 2.45
C SER A 380 22.31 -20.97 2.61
N PRO A 381 21.81 -20.78 3.85
CA PRO A 381 20.67 -19.89 4.07
C PRO A 381 21.05 -18.44 3.81
N ILE A 382 20.08 -17.64 3.35
CA ILE A 382 20.23 -16.17 3.27
C ILE A 382 20.45 -15.62 4.69
N ASN A 383 21.42 -14.73 4.85
CA ASN A 383 21.73 -14.10 6.14
C ASN A 383 21.53 -12.59 6.08
N VAL A 384 20.46 -12.11 6.71
CA VAL A 384 20.08 -10.68 6.73
C VAL A 384 20.71 -9.90 7.89
N GLY A 385 21.67 -10.49 8.60
CA GLY A 385 22.43 -9.82 9.68
C GLY A 385 21.68 -9.66 11.01
N LYS A 386 20.39 -10.00 11.08
CA LYS A 386 19.59 -10.01 12.32
C LYS A 386 18.74 -11.27 12.40
N ALA A 387 18.77 -11.92 13.57
CA ALA A 387 17.98 -13.12 13.81
C ALA A 387 16.48 -12.85 13.66
N ASN A 388 15.75 -13.88 13.20
CA ASN A 388 14.30 -13.88 13.07
C ASN A 388 13.73 -12.79 12.15
N LYS A 389 14.49 -12.31 11.15
CA LYS A 389 14.02 -11.31 10.17
C LYS A 389 13.79 -11.84 8.77
N LEU A 390 14.26 -13.04 8.45
CA LEU A 390 14.08 -13.66 7.14
C LEU A 390 12.77 -14.45 7.05
N VAL A 391 12.02 -14.25 5.96
CA VAL A 391 10.91 -15.08 5.52
C VAL A 391 11.22 -15.58 4.12
N TYR A 392 11.08 -16.88 3.87
CA TYR A 392 11.16 -17.39 2.51
C TYR A 392 9.80 -17.25 1.82
N ALA A 393 9.81 -16.73 0.60
CA ALA A 393 8.60 -16.33 -0.10
C ALA A 393 8.45 -16.96 -1.50
N PRO A 394 8.50 -18.31 -1.66
CA PRO A 394 8.40 -18.92 -2.98
C PRO A 394 6.99 -18.76 -3.57
N PRO A 395 6.84 -18.57 -4.90
CA PRO A 395 5.55 -18.72 -5.55
C PRO A 395 5.24 -20.20 -5.78
N PHE A 396 3.94 -20.53 -5.90
CA PHE A 396 3.50 -21.84 -6.32
C PHE A 396 2.16 -21.73 -7.06
N TRP A 397 2.12 -22.20 -8.31
CA TRP A 397 0.99 -21.96 -9.19
C TRP A 397 0.13 -23.21 -9.43
N SER A 398 -1.12 -23.01 -9.86
CA SER A 398 -2.01 -24.09 -10.27
C SER A 398 -1.78 -24.50 -11.74
N PRO A 399 -2.42 -25.59 -12.21
CA PRO A 399 -2.52 -25.96 -13.62
C PRO A 399 -2.97 -24.83 -14.54
N SER A 400 -3.70 -23.82 -14.05
CA SER A 400 -4.12 -22.65 -14.83
C SER A 400 -2.96 -21.80 -15.33
N MET A 401 -1.83 -21.83 -14.62
CA MET A 401 -0.59 -21.17 -15.05
C MET A 401 0.24 -22.09 -15.94
N TYR A 402 0.43 -23.35 -15.54
CA TYR A 402 1.13 -24.37 -16.32
C TYR A 402 0.71 -25.77 -15.84
N PRO A 403 0.27 -26.68 -16.75
CA PRO A 403 -0.19 -28.01 -16.40
C PRO A 403 0.99 -28.96 -16.09
N ALA A 404 1.71 -28.68 -15.00
CA ALA A 404 2.83 -29.48 -14.55
C ALA A 404 2.42 -30.94 -14.25
N PRO A 405 3.28 -31.94 -14.51
CA PRO A 405 2.91 -33.36 -14.45
C PRO A 405 2.51 -33.84 -13.05
N TYR A 406 2.98 -33.21 -11.97
CA TYR A 406 2.62 -33.57 -10.59
C TYR A 406 1.16 -33.24 -10.22
N PHE A 407 0.42 -32.54 -11.08
CA PHE A 407 -1.03 -32.35 -10.90
C PHE A 407 -1.87 -33.50 -11.48
N PHE A 408 -1.25 -34.50 -12.09
CA PHE A 408 -1.94 -35.57 -12.81
C PHE A 408 -1.42 -36.94 -12.40
N LYS A 409 -2.29 -37.96 -12.47
CA LYS A 409 -1.86 -39.38 -12.38
C LYS A 409 -0.98 -39.75 -13.56
N SER A 410 -1.31 -39.24 -14.75
CA SER A 410 -0.47 -39.30 -15.93
C SER A 410 -0.75 -38.10 -16.83
N SER A 411 0.26 -37.68 -17.58
CA SER A 411 0.16 -36.60 -18.56
C SER A 411 1.05 -36.89 -19.76
N THR A 412 0.73 -36.36 -20.92
CA THR A 412 1.55 -36.41 -22.14
C THR A 412 1.37 -35.10 -22.87
N GLY A 413 2.48 -34.51 -23.33
CA GLY A 413 2.52 -33.17 -23.91
C GLY A 413 3.54 -32.27 -23.22
N GLY A 414 3.57 -31.01 -23.66
CA GLY A 414 4.42 -29.96 -23.10
C GLY A 414 3.58 -28.99 -22.27
N SER A 415 3.60 -27.70 -22.62
CA SER A 415 2.71 -26.69 -22.03
C SER A 415 1.24 -26.93 -22.37
N LEU A 416 0.94 -27.54 -23.52
CA LEU A 416 -0.38 -28.05 -23.87
C LEU A 416 -0.37 -29.57 -23.80
N LEU A 417 -1.22 -30.14 -22.96
CA LEU A 417 -1.35 -31.59 -22.82
C LEU A 417 -2.18 -32.16 -23.96
N THR A 418 -1.73 -33.27 -24.54
CA THR A 418 -2.48 -34.03 -25.56
C THR A 418 -3.25 -35.19 -24.95
N LYS A 419 -2.83 -35.66 -23.77
CA LYS A 419 -3.50 -36.71 -22.99
C LYS A 419 -3.16 -36.54 -21.51
N TRP A 420 -4.16 -36.65 -20.64
CA TRP A 420 -3.93 -36.68 -19.19
C TRP A 420 -4.98 -37.52 -18.48
N THR A 421 -4.66 -37.91 -17.25
CA THR A 421 -5.58 -38.51 -16.30
C THR A 421 -5.45 -37.74 -15.00
N GLY A 422 -6.49 -37.00 -14.62
CA GLY A 422 -6.55 -36.26 -13.36
C GLY A 422 -6.68 -37.18 -12.15
N PHE A 423 -6.42 -36.64 -10.97
CA PHE A 423 -6.79 -37.29 -9.72
C PHE A 423 -8.31 -37.26 -9.54
N THR A 424 -8.86 -38.28 -8.85
CA THR A 424 -10.30 -38.39 -8.58
C THR A 424 -10.64 -38.10 -7.12
N ALA A 425 -9.66 -38.19 -6.23
CA ALA A 425 -9.80 -37.90 -4.81
C ALA A 425 -8.92 -36.68 -4.45
N GLN A 426 -9.47 -35.77 -3.64
CA GLN A 426 -8.74 -34.58 -3.18
C GLN A 426 -7.48 -34.95 -2.39
N ALA A 427 -7.51 -36.03 -1.60
CA ALA A 427 -6.37 -36.50 -0.82
C ALA A 427 -5.15 -36.89 -1.70
N ASP A 428 -5.38 -37.43 -2.90
CA ASP A 428 -4.30 -37.74 -3.84
C ASP A 428 -3.64 -36.43 -4.33
N MET A 429 -4.46 -35.42 -4.65
CA MET A 429 -3.97 -34.10 -5.05
C MET A 429 -3.24 -33.40 -3.90
N ASP A 430 -3.78 -33.46 -2.67
CA ASP A 430 -3.15 -32.89 -1.47
C ASP A 430 -1.76 -33.49 -1.25
N THR A 431 -1.64 -34.81 -1.40
CA THR A 431 -0.36 -35.53 -1.27
C THR A 431 0.62 -35.08 -2.36
N ASN A 432 0.21 -35.07 -3.63
CA ASN A 432 1.10 -34.74 -4.74
C ASN A 432 1.53 -33.27 -4.75
N VAL A 433 0.64 -32.34 -4.39
CA VAL A 433 1.01 -30.92 -4.21
C VAL A 433 1.96 -30.76 -3.02
N GLY A 434 1.71 -31.45 -1.91
CA GLY A 434 2.61 -31.45 -0.75
C GLY A 434 4.01 -31.97 -1.09
N ASP A 435 4.09 -33.09 -1.80
CA ASP A 435 5.35 -33.66 -2.28
C ASP A 435 6.06 -32.73 -3.28
N ALA A 436 5.30 -32.08 -4.16
CA ALA A 436 5.83 -31.10 -5.10
C ALA A 436 6.44 -29.89 -4.40
N MET A 437 5.70 -29.27 -3.46
CA MET A 437 6.22 -28.17 -2.64
C MET A 437 7.45 -28.61 -1.84
N LYS A 438 7.42 -29.81 -1.25
CA LYS A 438 8.56 -30.34 -0.50
C LYS A 438 9.80 -30.50 -1.39
N ALA A 439 9.65 -31.02 -2.60
CA ALA A 439 10.77 -31.22 -3.53
C ALA A 439 11.32 -29.89 -4.09
N ILE A 440 10.44 -28.94 -4.42
CA ILE A 440 10.80 -27.64 -4.98
C ILE A 440 11.42 -26.73 -3.91
N PHE A 441 10.81 -26.65 -2.72
CA PHE A 441 11.30 -25.83 -1.61
C PHE A 441 12.42 -26.51 -0.81
N GLY A 442 12.73 -27.76 -1.11
CA GLY A 442 13.77 -28.54 -0.42
C GLY A 442 13.44 -28.92 1.01
N ASP A 443 12.17 -29.14 1.37
CA ASP A 443 11.76 -29.51 2.74
C ASP A 443 12.09 -28.44 3.80
N LEU A 444 12.18 -27.17 3.37
CA LEU A 444 12.47 -26.01 4.22
C LEU A 444 11.62 -25.95 5.49
N LEU A 445 10.31 -26.20 5.36
CA LEU A 445 9.34 -26.20 6.45
C LEU A 445 9.76 -27.12 7.61
N ASN A 446 10.48 -28.21 7.31
CA ASN A 446 10.91 -29.17 8.32
C ASN A 446 12.28 -28.90 8.91
N LYS A 447 13.11 -28.16 8.19
CA LYS A 447 14.56 -28.08 8.45
C LYS A 447 15.03 -26.69 8.85
N GLN A 448 14.20 -25.65 8.72
CA GLN A 448 14.57 -24.28 9.07
C GLN A 448 13.55 -23.57 9.96
N SER A 449 14.03 -22.54 10.66
CA SER A 449 13.22 -21.74 11.59
C SER A 449 12.48 -20.59 10.91
N ALA A 450 12.97 -20.11 9.77
CA ALA A 450 12.32 -19.04 9.01
C ALA A 450 10.93 -19.49 8.54
N ALA A 451 9.96 -18.60 8.64
CA ALA A 451 8.63 -18.82 8.08
C ALA A 451 8.69 -18.92 6.55
N VAL A 452 7.73 -19.67 6.00
CA VAL A 452 7.48 -19.73 4.56
C VAL A 452 6.07 -19.20 4.27
N VAL A 453 5.98 -18.27 3.32
CA VAL A 453 4.74 -17.65 2.85
C VAL A 453 4.71 -17.76 1.33
N LEU A 454 3.59 -18.09 0.69
CA LEU A 454 3.56 -18.03 -0.77
C LEU A 454 3.50 -16.58 -1.25
N SER A 455 4.53 -16.09 -1.96
CA SER A 455 4.54 -14.73 -2.52
C SER A 455 3.44 -14.52 -3.55
N SER A 456 3.10 -15.59 -4.28
CA SER A 456 2.01 -15.64 -5.25
C SER A 456 1.52 -17.07 -5.42
N PHE A 457 0.20 -17.22 -5.45
CA PHE A 457 -0.50 -18.43 -5.87
C PHE A 457 -1.89 -18.06 -6.39
N GLY A 458 -2.50 -18.94 -7.18
CA GLY A 458 -3.85 -18.72 -7.70
C GLY A 458 -4.09 -19.54 -8.95
N GLY A 459 -5.27 -19.35 -9.53
CA GLY A 459 -5.69 -19.98 -10.77
C GLY A 459 -7.20 -19.88 -10.95
N LEU A 460 -7.70 -20.56 -11.96
CA LEU A 460 -9.13 -20.69 -12.21
C LEU A 460 -9.72 -21.77 -11.30
N PHE A 461 -10.89 -21.50 -10.75
CA PHE A 461 -11.54 -22.34 -9.74
C PHE A 461 -13.02 -22.54 -10.07
N GLY A 462 -13.58 -23.65 -9.63
CA GLY A 462 -15.01 -23.92 -9.77
C GLY A 462 -15.42 -23.94 -11.23
N THR A 463 -16.36 -23.07 -11.61
CA THR A 463 -16.87 -23.02 -12.99
C THR A 463 -15.90 -22.36 -13.98
N GLU A 464 -14.86 -21.66 -13.52
CA GLU A 464 -13.81 -21.11 -14.39
C GLU A 464 -12.75 -22.15 -14.77
N ASP A 465 -12.66 -23.25 -14.02
CA ASP A 465 -11.84 -24.40 -14.38
C ASP A 465 -12.56 -25.22 -15.46
N LEU A 466 -12.10 -25.10 -16.71
CA LEU A 466 -12.74 -25.71 -17.86
C LEU A 466 -12.32 -27.17 -18.07
N ASP A 467 -11.39 -27.69 -17.26
CA ASP A 467 -11.09 -29.11 -17.24
C ASP A 467 -12.26 -29.89 -16.63
N LYS A 468 -12.71 -30.94 -17.32
CA LYS A 468 -13.84 -31.77 -16.84
C LYS A 468 -13.57 -32.48 -15.51
N GLY A 469 -12.29 -32.65 -15.15
CA GLY A 469 -11.85 -33.23 -13.89
C GLY A 469 -11.63 -32.19 -12.78
N ASN A 470 -11.88 -30.89 -13.05
CA ASN A 470 -11.64 -29.79 -12.11
C ASN A 470 -10.21 -29.79 -11.54
N VAL A 471 -9.22 -30.12 -12.37
CA VAL A 471 -7.83 -30.32 -11.91
C VAL A 471 -7.24 -29.04 -11.30
N SER A 472 -7.56 -27.85 -11.80
CA SER A 472 -7.10 -26.59 -11.19
C SER A 472 -7.79 -26.33 -9.85
N THR A 473 -9.09 -26.58 -9.75
CA THR A 473 -9.89 -26.44 -8.52
C THR A 473 -9.33 -27.34 -7.42
N MET A 474 -9.03 -28.60 -7.75
CA MET A 474 -8.40 -29.54 -6.82
C MET A 474 -7.00 -29.08 -6.41
N ALA A 475 -6.19 -28.61 -7.36
CA ALA A 475 -4.84 -28.13 -7.09
C ALA A 475 -4.83 -26.88 -6.18
N ILE A 476 -5.72 -25.91 -6.42
CA ILE A 476 -5.85 -24.72 -5.56
C ILE A 476 -6.30 -25.13 -4.17
N THR A 477 -7.27 -26.05 -4.06
CA THR A 477 -7.70 -26.61 -2.76
C THR A 477 -6.52 -27.26 -2.04
N ALA A 478 -5.71 -28.05 -2.74
CA ALA A 478 -4.52 -28.69 -2.19
C ALA A 478 -3.44 -27.70 -1.74
N ILE A 479 -3.22 -26.62 -2.50
CA ILE A 479 -2.31 -25.53 -2.14
C ILE A 479 -2.77 -24.86 -0.84
N VAL A 480 -4.07 -24.54 -0.72
CA VAL A 480 -4.63 -23.95 0.51
C VAL A 480 -4.57 -24.95 1.67
N ASN A 481 -4.74 -26.24 1.42
CA ASN A 481 -4.60 -27.29 2.45
C ASN A 481 -3.18 -27.34 3.06
N GLN A 482 -2.14 -26.92 2.33
CA GLN A 482 -0.79 -26.77 2.90
C GLN A 482 -0.68 -25.62 3.92
N MET A 483 -1.66 -24.71 3.94
CA MET A 483 -1.77 -23.61 4.91
C MET A 483 -2.69 -23.97 6.08
N THR A 484 -3.65 -24.87 5.90
CA THR A 484 -4.73 -25.12 6.87
C THR A 484 -4.63 -26.47 7.58
N LEU A 485 -4.19 -27.54 6.89
CA LEU A 485 -4.25 -28.93 7.38
C LEU A 485 -2.87 -29.54 7.67
N SER A 486 -1.79 -28.92 7.20
CA SER A 486 -0.42 -29.42 7.42
C SER A 486 -0.01 -29.33 8.91
N GLN A 487 0.76 -30.32 9.38
CA GLN A 487 1.35 -30.30 10.73
C GLN A 487 2.33 -29.12 10.92
N LYS A 488 2.98 -28.68 9.84
CA LYS A 488 3.81 -27.47 9.78
C LYS A 488 3.28 -26.59 8.64
N PRO A 489 2.20 -25.84 8.90
CA PRO A 489 1.54 -25.08 7.84
C PRO A 489 2.42 -23.95 7.35
N LEU A 490 2.25 -23.60 6.07
CA LEU A 490 2.70 -22.32 5.52
C LEU A 490 2.06 -21.18 6.32
N SER A 491 2.76 -20.06 6.45
CA SER A 491 2.24 -18.85 7.11
C SER A 491 1.27 -18.05 6.22
N GLY A 492 0.53 -18.75 5.35
CA GLY A 492 -0.39 -18.18 4.37
C GLY A 492 0.26 -17.86 3.02
N GLY A 493 -0.34 -16.92 2.29
CA GLY A 493 0.14 -16.48 0.98
C GLY A 493 -0.66 -15.34 0.38
N PHE A 494 -0.24 -14.88 -0.80
CA PHE A 494 -0.89 -13.81 -1.54
C PHE A 494 -1.55 -14.32 -2.82
N TRP A 495 -2.87 -14.17 -2.91
CA TRP A 495 -3.62 -14.51 -4.11
C TRP A 495 -3.19 -13.62 -5.28
N TRP A 496 -2.92 -14.22 -6.42
CA TRP A 496 -2.65 -13.53 -7.67
C TRP A 496 -3.90 -13.59 -8.55
N SER A 497 -4.63 -12.50 -8.74
CA SER A 497 -4.42 -11.14 -8.19
C SER A 497 -5.75 -10.46 -7.90
N LEU A 498 -5.71 -9.29 -7.25
CA LEU A 498 -6.89 -8.42 -7.15
C LEU A 498 -7.39 -8.01 -8.54
N ASN A 499 -6.43 -7.66 -9.39
CA ASN A 499 -6.54 -7.23 -10.77
C ASN A 499 -7.28 -8.23 -11.69
N PRO A 500 -8.32 -7.80 -12.42
CA PRO A 500 -9.10 -8.64 -13.33
C PRO A 500 -8.38 -9.00 -14.63
N ASP A 501 -7.35 -8.24 -14.99
CA ASP A 501 -6.62 -8.31 -16.26
C ASP A 501 -5.48 -9.33 -16.26
N ASN A 502 -5.28 -10.05 -15.14
CA ASN A 502 -4.35 -11.17 -15.08
C ASN A 502 -4.78 -12.31 -16.02
N ARG A 503 -3.83 -12.86 -16.78
CA ARG A 503 -4.09 -13.93 -17.74
C ARG A 503 -3.68 -15.29 -17.21
N TRP A 504 -4.62 -16.24 -17.34
CA TRP A 504 -4.40 -17.66 -17.10
C TRP A 504 -4.25 -18.37 -18.44
N PRO A 505 -3.05 -18.84 -18.80
CA PRO A 505 -2.80 -19.45 -20.11
C PRO A 505 -3.59 -20.74 -20.36
N HIS A 506 -3.93 -21.47 -19.30
CA HIS A 506 -4.52 -22.81 -19.40
C HIS A 506 -5.85 -22.92 -18.64
N PRO A 507 -6.98 -22.44 -19.20
CA PRO A 507 -8.27 -22.67 -18.57
C PRO A 507 -8.67 -24.16 -18.53
N ALA A 508 -8.07 -24.96 -19.40
CA ALA A 508 -7.97 -26.42 -19.30
C ALA A 508 -6.56 -26.85 -19.75
N PRO A 509 -6.07 -28.04 -19.38
CA PRO A 509 -4.70 -28.49 -19.71
C PRO A 509 -4.36 -28.54 -21.21
N ASP A 510 -5.36 -28.66 -22.08
CA ASP A 510 -5.24 -28.67 -23.55
C ASP A 510 -5.66 -27.35 -24.21
N SER A 511 -6.14 -26.36 -23.44
CA SER A 511 -6.64 -25.12 -24.01
C SER A 511 -5.48 -24.22 -24.48
N PRO A 512 -5.47 -23.81 -25.77
CA PRO A 512 -4.50 -22.84 -26.27
C PRO A 512 -4.94 -21.38 -26.04
N VAL A 513 -6.16 -21.15 -25.52
CA VAL A 513 -6.74 -19.82 -25.34
C VAL A 513 -6.67 -19.41 -23.88
N SER A 514 -5.90 -18.36 -23.59
CA SER A 514 -5.84 -17.76 -22.25
C SER A 514 -7.14 -17.05 -21.89
N VAL A 515 -7.47 -17.01 -20.60
CA VAL A 515 -8.59 -16.20 -20.07
C VAL A 515 -8.08 -15.16 -19.07
N ALA A 516 -8.72 -13.99 -19.05
CA ALA A 516 -8.45 -12.99 -18.03
C ALA A 516 -9.36 -13.22 -16.81
N SER A 517 -8.78 -13.34 -15.62
CA SER A 517 -9.54 -13.51 -14.38
C SER A 517 -8.71 -13.04 -13.18
N GLY A 518 -9.38 -12.31 -12.28
CA GLY A 518 -8.86 -11.84 -11.00
C GLY A 518 -9.91 -11.93 -9.90
N LEU A 519 -9.59 -11.38 -8.73
CA LEU A 519 -10.51 -11.35 -7.60
C LEU A 519 -11.67 -10.37 -7.82
N LEU A 520 -11.42 -9.27 -8.54
CA LEU A 520 -12.46 -8.41 -9.09
C LEU A 520 -12.73 -8.76 -10.55
N ASP A 521 -13.89 -8.36 -11.04
CA ASP A 521 -14.22 -8.41 -12.46
C ASP A 521 -13.65 -7.18 -13.21
N PRO A 522 -13.68 -7.17 -14.56
CA PRO A 522 -13.12 -6.07 -15.35
C PRO A 522 -13.71 -4.68 -15.04
N THR A 523 -14.87 -4.61 -14.39
CA THR A 523 -15.48 -3.32 -14.01
C THR A 523 -14.94 -2.77 -12.70
N TRP A 524 -14.23 -3.58 -11.89
CA TRP A 524 -13.83 -3.24 -10.51
C TRP A 524 -15.02 -2.95 -9.57
N ARG A 525 -16.24 -3.38 -9.93
CA ARG A 525 -17.49 -3.17 -9.17
C ARG A 525 -18.17 -4.46 -8.77
N LYS A 526 -17.58 -5.59 -9.13
CA LYS A 526 -18.07 -6.90 -8.73
C LYS A 526 -16.87 -7.81 -8.42
N GLY A 527 -16.97 -8.54 -7.33
CA GLY A 527 -16.06 -9.62 -7.00
C GLY A 527 -16.33 -10.83 -7.90
N ASN A 528 -15.27 -11.45 -8.37
CA ASN A 528 -15.35 -12.75 -9.02
C ASN A 528 -15.74 -13.81 -7.98
N LEU A 529 -16.94 -14.37 -8.12
CA LEU A 529 -17.49 -15.32 -7.15
C LEU A 529 -16.70 -16.63 -7.08
N GLU A 530 -16.07 -17.08 -8.17
CA GLU A 530 -15.26 -18.31 -8.14
C GLU A 530 -13.92 -18.09 -7.45
N ALA A 531 -13.23 -16.97 -7.75
CA ALA A 531 -12.00 -16.59 -7.04
C ALA A 531 -12.27 -16.30 -5.54
N LEU A 532 -13.41 -15.68 -5.21
CA LEU A 532 -13.84 -15.50 -3.82
C LEU A 532 -14.10 -16.82 -3.11
N ARG A 533 -14.72 -17.81 -3.78
CA ARG A 533 -14.89 -19.16 -3.21
C ARG A 533 -13.54 -19.84 -2.97
N ALA A 534 -12.60 -19.72 -3.91
CA ALA A 534 -11.25 -20.26 -3.75
C ALA A 534 -10.53 -19.67 -2.54
N THR A 535 -10.52 -18.34 -2.43
CA THR A 535 -9.86 -17.64 -1.31
C THR A 535 -10.59 -17.79 0.02
N LYS A 536 -11.89 -18.08 0.03
CA LYS A 536 -12.64 -18.41 1.25
C LYS A 536 -12.14 -19.68 1.93
N LEU A 537 -11.51 -20.61 1.19
CA LEU A 537 -10.84 -21.78 1.79
C LEU A 537 -9.74 -21.37 2.78
N MET A 538 -9.12 -20.19 2.59
CA MET A 538 -8.08 -19.66 3.47
C MET A 538 -8.63 -19.17 4.82
N ASP A 539 -9.95 -19.00 4.98
CA ASP A 539 -10.54 -18.58 6.27
C ASP A 539 -10.30 -19.62 7.37
N ALA A 540 -9.97 -20.86 6.98
CA ALA A 540 -9.63 -21.94 7.89
C ALA A 540 -8.15 -21.94 8.33
N ILE A 541 -7.31 -20.98 7.91
CA ILE A 541 -5.91 -20.93 8.33
C ILE A 541 -5.85 -20.65 9.84
N PRO A 542 -5.22 -21.54 10.65
CA PRO A 542 -5.13 -21.34 12.08
C PRO A 542 -4.42 -20.04 12.46
N GLY A 543 -5.09 -19.20 13.25
CA GLY A 543 -4.54 -17.92 13.69
C GLY A 543 -4.71 -16.75 12.71
N LEU A 544 -5.53 -16.92 11.66
CA LEU A 544 -5.88 -15.82 10.76
C LEU A 544 -6.59 -14.70 11.52
N ALA A 545 -5.99 -13.51 11.50
CA ALA A 545 -6.53 -12.30 12.12
C ALA A 545 -5.97 -11.05 11.42
N PHE A 546 -6.70 -9.94 11.51
CA PHE A 546 -6.18 -8.62 11.15
C PHE A 546 -5.05 -8.20 12.11
N LEU A 547 -4.20 -7.27 11.66
CA LEU A 547 -3.11 -6.79 12.50
C LEU A 547 -3.64 -6.13 13.80
N PRO A 548 -2.97 -6.34 14.94
CA PRO A 548 -3.34 -5.66 16.18
C PRO A 548 -3.01 -4.16 16.08
N CYS A 549 -3.91 -3.31 16.56
CA CYS A 549 -3.63 -1.89 16.78
C CYS A 549 -3.69 -1.62 18.28
N ASP A 550 -2.59 -1.91 18.98
CA ASP A 550 -2.47 -1.53 20.37
C ASP A 550 -2.21 -0.03 20.47
N PRO A 551 -2.87 0.72 21.38
CA PRO A 551 -2.71 2.17 21.45
C PRO A 551 -1.27 2.54 21.84
N ARG A 552 -0.69 3.57 21.22
CA ARG A 552 0.68 4.04 21.56
C ARG A 552 0.74 4.64 22.96
#